data_AF-A0A6J6FDH7-F1
#
_entry.id   AF-A0A6J6FDH7-F1
#
_cell.length_a   1.000
_cell.length_b   1.000
_cell.length_c   1.000
_cell.angle_alpha   90.00
_cell.angle_beta   90.00
_cell.angle_gamma   90.00
#
_symmetry.space_group_name_H-M   'P 1'
#
loop_
_entity.id
_entity.type
_entity.pdbx_description
1 polymer ?
#
loop_
_entity_poly.entity_id
_entity_poly.type
_entity_poly.pdbx_seq_one_letter_code
_entity_poly.pdbx_strand_id
1 'polypeptide(L)'
;MPGWQVISWVVIYTLPVCIVSSVIIWLRTHNDHPVTFHGVFGLIMIGISSMYLGFFAWYRGLRDVGTARGSQVQQLQALFTLGWAVLLLKEKVSALTLLTAVGVVLCVLWALSARSKNQSALGSN
;
A
#
# COMPACT_ATOMS: atom_id res chain seq x y z
N MET A 1 -20.87 2.66 -6.95
CA MET A 1 -20.27 1.98 -8.12
C MET A 1 -19.69 0.64 -7.66
N PRO A 2 -19.86 -0.45 -8.43
CA PRO A 2 -19.13 -1.70 -8.21
C PRO A 2 -17.62 -1.46 -8.15
N GLY A 3 -16.90 -2.15 -7.25
CA GLY A 3 -15.46 -1.94 -7.03
C GLY A 3 -14.61 -2.13 -8.28
N TRP A 4 -15.02 -3.01 -9.20
CA TRP A 4 -14.36 -3.23 -10.47
C TRP A 4 -14.40 -1.99 -11.40
N GLN A 5 -15.52 -1.25 -11.42
CA GLN A 5 -15.62 -0.01 -12.22
C GLN A 5 -14.71 1.07 -11.66
N VAL A 6 -14.63 1.17 -10.32
CA VAL A 6 -13.78 2.15 -9.64
C VAL A 6 -12.33 1.93 -10.02
N ILE A 7 -11.81 0.70 -9.91
CA ILE A 7 -10.41 0.43 -10.24
C ILE A 7 -10.12 0.57 -11.74
N SER A 8 -11.03 0.16 -12.63
CA SER A 8 -10.82 0.34 -14.08
C SER A 8 -10.64 1.83 -14.42
N TRP A 9 -11.48 2.71 -13.88
CA TRP A 9 -11.33 4.15 -14.08
C TRP A 9 -10.08 4.71 -13.43
N VAL A 10 -9.75 4.29 -12.20
CA VAL A 10 -8.52 4.71 -11.51
C VAL A 10 -7.29 4.37 -12.34
N VAL A 11 -7.21 3.15 -12.91
CA VAL A 11 -6.08 2.76 -13.76
C VAL A 11 -5.99 3.65 -14.99
N ILE A 12 -7.10 3.88 -15.70
CA ILE A 12 -7.12 4.73 -16.91
C ILE A 12 -6.66 6.16 -16.60
N TYR A 13 -7.16 6.77 -15.51
CA TYR A 13 -6.79 8.12 -15.11
C TYR A 13 -5.37 8.24 -14.58
N THR A 14 -4.84 7.20 -13.93
CA THR A 14 -3.48 7.23 -13.35
C THR A 14 -2.42 6.90 -14.39
N LEU A 15 -2.76 6.13 -15.43
CA LEU A 15 -1.86 5.75 -16.52
C LEU A 15 -1.07 6.93 -17.14
N PRO A 16 -1.69 8.07 -17.52
CA PRO A 16 -0.94 9.20 -18.07
C PRO A 16 0.07 9.76 -17.06
N VAL A 17 -0.29 9.84 -15.78
CA VAL A 17 0.62 10.30 -14.72
C VAL A 17 1.79 9.32 -14.55
N CYS A 18 1.53 8.02 -14.56
CA CYS A 18 2.55 6.98 -14.48
C CYS A 18 3.50 7.01 -15.69
N ILE A 19 2.99 7.19 -16.92
CA ILE A 19 3.84 7.26 -18.11
C ILE A 19 4.73 8.51 -18.06
N VAL A 20 4.14 9.68 -17.79
CA VAL A 20 4.90 10.94 -17.73
C VAL A 20 5.98 10.89 -16.64
N SER A 21 5.63 10.42 -15.44
CA SER A 21 6.61 10.27 -14.35
C SER A 21 7.71 9.25 -14.70
N SER A 22 7.36 8.13 -15.33
CA SER A 22 8.35 7.13 -15.77
C SER A 22 9.33 7.70 -16.79
N VAL A 23 8.84 8.46 -17.78
CA VAL A 23 9.69 9.13 -18.79
C VAL A 23 10.60 10.17 -18.14
N ILE A 24 10.07 11.01 -17.24
CA ILE A 24 10.86 12.02 -16.53
C ILE A 24 11.97 11.36 -15.72
N ILE A 25 11.65 10.31 -14.96
CA ILE A 25 12.64 9.57 -14.15
C ILE A 25 13.69 8.92 -15.05
N TRP A 26 13.27 8.30 -16.16
CA TRP A 26 14.17 7.67 -17.12
C TRP A 26 15.16 8.68 -17.71
N LEU A 27 14.67 9.84 -18.16
CA LEU A 27 15.51 10.92 -18.69
C LEU A 27 16.47 11.51 -17.65
N ARG A 28 16.03 11.63 -16.39
CA ARG A 28 16.84 12.22 -15.30
C ARG A 28 17.91 11.27 -14.79
N THR A 29 17.62 9.98 -14.77
CA THR A 29 18.50 8.96 -14.19
C THR A 29 19.60 8.49 -15.15
N HIS A 30 19.56 8.89 -16.43
CA HIS A 30 20.54 8.48 -17.46
C HIS A 30 20.83 6.98 -17.39
N ASN A 31 19.78 6.18 -17.33
CA ASN A 31 19.93 4.74 -17.24
C ASN A 31 20.09 4.17 -18.65
N ASP A 32 21.31 3.78 -19.00
CA ASP A 32 21.67 3.02 -20.21
C ASP A 32 21.07 1.60 -20.24
N HIS A 33 20.14 1.29 -19.32
CA HIS A 33 19.51 -0.01 -19.24
C HIS A 33 18.48 -0.19 -20.36
N PRO A 34 18.68 -1.17 -21.26
CA PRO A 34 17.74 -1.43 -22.33
C PRO A 34 16.42 -1.97 -21.76
N VAL A 35 15.31 -1.56 -22.36
CA VAL A 35 14.00 -2.13 -22.05
C VAL A 35 13.99 -3.59 -22.52
N THR A 36 14.05 -4.52 -21.57
CA THR A 36 14.05 -5.95 -21.87
C THR A 36 12.64 -6.52 -21.89
N PHE A 37 12.42 -7.57 -22.69
CA PHE A 37 11.15 -8.28 -22.72
C PHE A 37 10.73 -8.79 -21.33
N HIS A 38 11.68 -9.33 -20.56
CA HIS A 38 11.44 -9.81 -19.19
C HIS A 38 10.96 -8.67 -18.27
N GLY A 39 11.53 -7.47 -18.39
CA GLY A 39 11.12 -6.31 -17.61
C GLY A 39 9.69 -5.88 -17.93
N VAL A 40 9.34 -5.81 -19.21
CA VAL A 40 7.97 -5.47 -19.66
C VAL A 40 6.97 -6.54 -19.22
N PHE A 41 7.34 -7.82 -19.36
CA PHE A 41 6.49 -8.93 -18.94
C PHE A 41 6.24 -8.92 -17.43
N GLY A 42 7.29 -8.70 -16.62
CA GLY A 42 7.16 -8.55 -15.18
C GLY A 42 6.26 -7.38 -14.78
N LEU A 43 6.40 -6.24 -15.47
CA LEU A 43 5.54 -5.06 -15.27
C LEU A 43 4.07 -5.38 -15.54
N ILE A 44 3.76 -6.03 -16.66
CA ILE A 44 2.39 -6.42 -17.03
C ILE A 44 1.82 -7.40 -16.00
N MET A 45 2.58 -8.43 -15.64
CA MET A 45 2.13 -9.46 -14.69
C MET A 45 1.82 -8.86 -13.31
N ILE A 46 2.70 -8.01 -12.76
CA ILE A 46 2.47 -7.34 -11.48
C ILE A 46 1.30 -6.34 -11.60
N GLY A 47 1.22 -5.60 -12.70
CA GLY A 47 0.12 -4.65 -12.94
C GLY A 47 -1.25 -5.31 -12.95
N ILE A 48 -1.39 -6.43 -13.68
CA ILE A 48 -2.65 -7.17 -13.77
C ILE A 48 -2.97 -7.88 -12.44
N SER A 49 -2.02 -8.66 -11.92
CA SER A 49 -2.28 -9.50 -10.74
C SER A 49 -2.45 -8.69 -9.46
N SER A 50 -1.48 -7.82 -9.14
CA SER A 50 -1.44 -7.08 -7.88
C SER A 50 -2.34 -5.84 -7.93
N MET A 51 -2.18 -5.03 -8.97
CA MET A 51 -2.79 -3.70 -9.01
C MET A 51 -4.23 -3.71 -9.53
N TYR A 52 -4.54 -4.53 -10.52
CA TYR A 52 -5.90 -4.62 -11.04
C TYR A 52 -6.75 -5.65 -10.28
N LEU A 53 -6.37 -6.93 -10.29
CA LEU A 53 -7.15 -7.99 -9.68
C LEU A 53 -7.17 -7.91 -8.14
N GLY A 54 -6.03 -7.62 -7.51
CA GLY A 54 -5.94 -7.46 -6.04
C GLY A 54 -6.89 -6.39 -5.51
N PHE A 55 -7.10 -5.31 -6.28
CA PHE A 55 -7.98 -4.22 -5.88
C PHE A 55 -9.47 -4.57 -5.94
N PHE A 56 -9.88 -5.61 -6.66
CA PHE A 56 -11.27 -6.07 -6.66
C PHE A 56 -11.64 -6.61 -5.27
N ALA A 57 -10.78 -7.47 -4.73
CA ALA A 57 -10.93 -8.00 -3.37
C ALA A 57 -10.77 -6.89 -2.32
N TRP A 58 -9.80 -5.99 -2.52
CA TRP A 58 -9.55 -4.88 -1.60
C TRP A 58 -10.75 -3.93 -1.52
N TYR A 59 -11.30 -3.45 -2.64
CA TYR A 59 -12.45 -2.55 -2.63
C TYR A 59 -13.69 -3.20 -2.01
N ARG A 60 -13.88 -4.51 -2.23
CA ARG A 60 -14.93 -5.25 -1.53
C ARG A 60 -14.68 -5.26 -0.02
N GLY A 61 -13.48 -5.61 0.42
CA GLY A 61 -13.09 -5.59 1.84
C GLY A 61 -13.22 -4.21 2.48
N LEU A 62 -12.87 -3.14 1.78
CA LEU A 62 -13.06 -1.75 2.26
C LEU A 62 -14.53 -1.40 2.43
N ARG A 63 -15.41 -1.95 1.58
CA ARG A 63 -16.85 -1.72 1.67
C ARG A 63 -17.46 -2.43 2.88
N ASP A 64 -16.94 -3.61 3.21
CA ASP A 64 -17.44 -4.44 4.31
C ASP A 64 -16.84 -4.02 5.68
N VAL A 65 -15.57 -3.62 5.72
CA VAL A 65 -14.82 -3.33 6.97
C VAL A 65 -14.66 -1.81 7.22
N GLY A 66 -14.87 -0.99 6.19
CA GLY A 66 -14.71 0.47 6.21
C GLY A 66 -13.29 0.94 5.88
N THR A 67 -13.19 2.09 5.23
CA THR A 67 -11.93 2.68 4.75
C THR A 67 -10.92 2.95 5.86
N ALA A 68 -11.38 3.43 7.02
CA ALA A 68 -10.52 3.72 8.17
C ALA A 68 -9.87 2.47 8.79
N ARG A 69 -10.50 1.29 8.70
CA ARG A 69 -9.86 0.03 9.14
C ARG A 69 -8.92 -0.51 8.05
N GLY A 70 -9.28 -0.34 6.78
CA GLY A 70 -8.41 -0.71 5.67
C GLY A 70 -7.03 -0.05 5.72
N SER A 71 -6.97 1.25 6.05
CA SER A 71 -5.69 1.95 6.22
C SER A 71 -4.86 1.41 7.39
N GLN A 72 -5.51 0.97 8.47
CA GLN A 72 -4.82 0.34 9.61
C GLN A 72 -4.21 -1.01 9.22
N VAL A 73 -4.93 -1.82 8.42
CA VAL A 73 -4.42 -3.09 7.90
C VAL A 73 -3.19 -2.87 7.01
N GLN A 74 -3.17 -1.79 6.21
CA GLN A 74 -1.98 -1.45 5.42
C GLN A 74 -0.77 -1.07 6.28
N GLN A 75 -0.97 -0.42 7.43
CA GLN A 75 0.14 -0.14 8.35
C GLN A 75 0.72 -1.41 8.96
N LEU A 76 -0.15 -2.37 9.28
CA LEU A 76 0.27 -3.68 9.78
C LEU A 76 1.05 -4.47 8.72
N GLN A 77 0.67 -4.37 7.44
CA GLN A 77 1.40 -4.99 6.33
C GLN A 77 2.87 -4.58 6.33
N ALA A 78 3.18 -3.28 6.43
CA ALA A 78 4.56 -2.79 6.41
C ALA A 78 5.39 -3.33 7.60
N LEU A 79 4.79 -3.41 8.79
CA LEU A 79 5.44 -3.98 9.97
C LEU A 79 5.73 -5.47 9.81
N PHE A 80 4.77 -6.23 9.26
CA PHE A 80 4.99 -7.63 8.97
C PHE A 80 6.05 -7.83 7.90
N THR A 81 6.04 -7.05 6.80
CA THR A 81 7.09 -7.10 5.79
C THR A 81 8.48 -6.87 6.40
N LEU A 82 8.62 -5.89 7.29
CA LEU A 82 9.87 -5.66 8.01
C LEU A 82 10.25 -6.86 8.90
N GLY A 83 9.30 -7.41 9.66
CA GLY A 83 9.54 -8.61 10.47
C GLY A 83 9.98 -9.81 9.63
N TRP A 84 9.37 -10.02 8.47
CA TRP A 84 9.74 -11.07 7.53
C TRP A 84 11.11 -10.83 6.90
N ALA A 85 11.49 -9.59 6.60
CA ALA A 85 12.83 -9.26 6.13
C ALA A 85 13.91 -9.63 7.17
N VAL A 86 13.67 -9.36 8.45
CA VAL A 86 14.57 -9.79 9.54
C VAL A 86 14.66 -11.31 9.62
N LEU A 87 13.52 -11.99 9.57
CA LEU A 87 13.48 -13.45 9.74
C LEU A 87 14.10 -14.20 8.56
N LEU A 88 13.78 -13.79 7.33
CA LEU A 88 14.17 -14.49 6.10
C LEU A 88 15.51 -14.01 5.54
N LEU A 89 15.74 -12.70 5.49
CA LEU A 89 16.96 -12.11 4.92
C LEU A 89 18.04 -11.83 5.97
N LYS A 90 17.74 -12.00 7.26
CA LYS A 90 18.64 -11.69 8.39
C LYS A 90 19.21 -10.27 8.31
N GLU A 91 18.43 -9.34 7.77
CA GLU A 91 18.84 -7.94 7.67
C GLU A 91 19.06 -7.33 9.05
N LYS A 92 20.14 -6.54 9.17
CA LYS A 92 20.44 -5.79 10.39
C LYS A 92 19.53 -4.58 10.46
N VAL A 93 18.47 -4.67 11.27
CA VAL A 93 17.60 -3.53 11.57
C VAL A 93 18.39 -2.52 12.40
N SER A 94 18.59 -1.33 11.84
CA SER A 94 19.19 -0.22 12.58
C SER A 94 18.32 0.18 13.76
N ALA A 95 18.96 0.67 14.83
CA ALA A 95 18.24 1.20 15.99
C ALA A 95 17.22 2.28 15.61
N LEU A 96 17.53 3.09 14.59
CA LEU A 96 16.61 4.11 14.07
C LEU A 96 15.35 3.48 13.45
N THR A 97 15.51 2.42 12.65
CA THR A 97 14.39 1.69 12.03
C THR A 97 13.48 1.07 13.08
N LEU A 98 14.07 0.51 14.14
CA LEU A 98 13.32 -0.04 15.26
C LEU A 98 12.55 1.06 16.02
N LEU A 99 13.19 2.18 16.31
CA LEU A 99 12.56 3.32 17.00
C LEU A 99 11.39 3.88 16.18
N THR A 100 11.57 3.99 14.86
CA THR A 100 10.52 4.44 13.95
C THR A 100 9.36 3.45 13.92
N ALA A 101 9.64 2.14 13.85
CA ALA A 101 8.60 1.10 13.87
C ALA A 101 7.78 1.14 15.17
N VAL A 102 8.44 1.31 16.33
CA VAL A 102 7.76 1.49 17.62
C VAL A 102 6.90 2.77 17.60
N GLY A 103 7.42 3.87 17.08
CA GLY A 103 6.67 5.13 16.95
C GLY A 103 5.39 4.97 16.11
N VAL A 104 5.47 4.26 14.98
CA VAL A 104 4.30 3.94 14.15
C VAL A 104 3.28 3.10 14.92
N VAL A 105 3.73 2.06 15.63
CA VAL A 105 2.84 1.22 16.46
C VAL A 105 2.13 2.06 17.52
N LEU A 106 2.84 2.95 18.21
CA LEU A 106 2.24 3.85 19.21
C LEU A 106 1.19 4.78 18.58
N CYS A 107 1.46 5.36 17.42
CA CYS A 107 0.50 6.17 16.68
C CYS A 107 -0.76 5.36 16.28
N VAL A 108 -0.59 4.12 15.82
CA VAL A 108 -1.71 3.22 15.48
C VAL A 108 -2.55 2.92 16.71
N LEU A 109 -1.92 2.54 17.82
CA LEU A 109 -2.61 2.25 19.08
C LEU A 109 -3.38 3.47 19.57
N TRP A 110 -2.78 4.66 19.52
CA TRP A 110 -3.44 5.90 19.89
C TRP A 110 -4.67 6.20 19.00
N ALA A 111 -4.53 6.05 17.67
CA ALA A 111 -5.62 6.24 16.74
C ALA A 111 -6.77 5.24 16.96
N LEU A 112 -6.45 3.99 17.31
CA LEU A 112 -7.42 2.96 17.68
C LEU A 112 -8.15 3.31 18.98
N SER A 113 -7.41 3.73 20.02
CA SER A 113 -7.97 4.11 21.32
C SER A 113 -8.88 5.34 21.23
N ALA A 114 -8.49 6.37 20.47
CA ALA A 114 -9.32 7.55 20.24
C ALA A 114 -10.66 7.18 19.58
N ARG A 115 -10.65 6.20 18.68
CA ARG A 115 -11.84 5.73 17.98
C ARG A 115 -12.79 4.95 18.89
N SER A 116 -12.26 4.09 19.77
CA SER A 116 -13.05 3.37 20.79
C SER A 116 -13.80 4.34 21.70
N LYS A 117 -13.12 5.42 22.15
CA LYS A 117 -13.70 6.45 23.04
C LYS A 117 -14.85 7.21 22.38
N ASN A 118 -14.77 7.48 21.08
CA ASN A 118 -15.84 8.15 20.33
C ASN A 118 -17.08 7.27 20.13
N GLN A 119 -16.93 5.94 20.02
CA GLN A 119 -18.08 5.04 19.88
C GLN A 119 -18.88 4.89 21.19
N SER A 120 -18.20 4.90 22.35
CA SER A 120 -18.87 4.88 23.66
C SER A 120 -19.67 6.16 23.95
N ALA A 121 -19.27 7.31 23.40
CA ALA A 121 -19.96 8.58 23.59
C ALA A 121 -21.23 8.74 22.74
N LEU A 122 -21.38 7.95 21.67
CA LEU A 122 -22.53 7.99 20.75
C LEU A 122 -23.64 6.99 21.10
N GLY A 123 -23.35 5.97 21.93
CA GLY A 123 -24.33 4.96 22.36
C GLY A 123 -25.04 5.27 23.68
N SER A 124 -24.81 6.45 24.25
CA SER A 124 -25.39 6.89 25.53
C SER A 124 -26.49 7.97 25.38
N ASN A 125 -27.05 8.14 24.18
CA ASN A 125 -28.27 8.93 23.91
C ASN A 125 -29.31 8.02 23.25
#